data_AF-A0AAW9RA05-F1
#
_entry.id   AF-A0AAW9RA05-F1
#
_cell.length_a   1.000
_cell.length_b   1.000
_cell.length_c   1.000
_cell.angle_alpha   90.00
_cell.angle_beta   90.00
_cell.angle_gamma   90.00
#
_symmetry.space_group_name_H-M   'P 1'
#
loop_
_entity.id
_entity.type
_entity.pdbx_description
1 polymer ?
#
loop_
_entity_poly.entity_id
_entity_poly.type
_entity_poly.pdbx_seq_one_letter_code
_entity_poly.pdbx_strand_id
1 'polypeptide(L)'
;MDTINNSRVDSSTVSVIQNYLNSAAEEMRRTLMRTAFSPVIYEVLDFGISLYNGDMDLIADAPGLAFFLGANDFALRKGVEHLGMENLEDGDVVILNYPYWSSAHAADVALFAPVFEEGEDKPFAFCCIRAHWLDLGAKDPGYVLDSTDVHQEGLIIPPLKVYKRGKADPEIIDLIRFNSRMPEYVLGDLEAQIAAVKTGVRRLRAIRAKFGADTVDAATREILDHGEKLTREALADLPAGTWEATDIVDDDGISDDPIPIHIKVTLDKERFTVDFSGSPDCVPGPVNIPFGLTETLCKVALKTLTTPTQPSNAGCFRALEVIAPPGNIFHATYPAPTYTLWSAMVALETLFKALAEAMPDRITAGSGGDVPGFLMYGIDRRHGTPYAISNNEPVGWGAGRDHDGANALNHISTTMVRNTPIEVLEAKTGMFFEHLKLRPDSGGAGRYRGGLGISRGIRFVTPGDFLTITKKSKTRPWALDGGEEADTNMMHYFPGTDRAVSAGTYRSKVETGDRVEVVSGGGGGCGDPREREPEVVLEDVLDGYVSEQAARERYGVVIENGVVDREATASLRGAHGT
;
A
#
# COMPACT_ATOMS: atom_id res chain seq x y z
N MET A 1 -42.73 35.43 -10.00
CA MET A 1 -41.76 35.99 -9.04
C MET A 1 -40.74 34.91 -8.81
N ASP A 2 -39.69 34.95 -9.64
CA ASP A 2 -38.59 34.00 -9.61
C ASP A 2 -37.72 34.28 -8.38
N THR A 3 -37.80 33.40 -7.38
CA THR A 3 -36.74 33.29 -6.38
C THR A 3 -35.62 32.46 -6.99
N ILE A 4 -34.70 33.13 -7.66
CA ILE A 4 -33.37 32.61 -7.98
C ILE A 4 -32.73 32.25 -6.63
N ASN A 5 -32.51 30.96 -6.41
CA ASN A 5 -31.93 30.39 -5.20
C ASN A 5 -30.44 30.80 -5.14
N ASN A 6 -30.17 31.94 -4.51
CA ASN A 6 -28.87 32.61 -4.49
C ASN A 6 -28.04 32.21 -3.25
N SER A 7 -27.70 30.93 -3.14
CA SER A 7 -26.81 30.42 -2.07
C SER A 7 -25.64 29.61 -2.63
N ARG A 8 -25.13 29.97 -3.82
CA ARG A 8 -23.91 29.36 -4.34
C ARG A 8 -22.73 29.99 -3.60
N VAL A 9 -22.08 29.22 -2.73
CA VAL A 9 -20.81 29.63 -2.08
C VAL A 9 -19.82 29.96 -3.19
N ASP A 10 -19.14 31.09 -3.09
CA ASP A 10 -18.21 31.51 -4.13
C ASP A 10 -17.00 30.57 -4.20
N SER A 11 -16.40 30.44 -5.39
CA SER A 11 -15.31 29.49 -5.64
C SER A 11 -14.08 29.76 -4.76
N SER A 12 -13.80 31.02 -4.40
CA SER A 12 -12.67 31.34 -3.53
C SER A 12 -12.91 30.80 -2.11
N THR A 13 -14.12 30.96 -1.57
CA THR A 13 -14.50 30.38 -0.28
C THR A 13 -14.44 28.85 -0.31
N VAL A 14 -14.91 28.21 -1.37
CA VAL A 14 -14.81 26.75 -1.56
C VAL A 14 -13.36 26.29 -1.52
N SER A 15 -12.48 26.90 -2.32
CA SER A 15 -11.05 26.55 -2.33
C SER A 15 -10.37 26.81 -0.99
N VAL A 16 -10.71 27.89 -0.28
CA VAL A 16 -10.16 28.16 1.05
C VAL A 16 -10.59 27.07 2.04
N ILE A 17 -11.87 26.70 2.09
CA ILE A 17 -12.38 25.65 2.99
C ILE A 17 -11.74 24.30 2.65
N GLN A 18 -11.61 23.93 1.38
CA GLN A 18 -10.94 22.69 0.96
C GLN A 18 -9.50 22.63 1.49
N ASN A 19 -8.74 23.73 1.38
CA ASN A 19 -7.39 23.81 1.91
C ASN A 19 -7.35 23.72 3.44
N TYR A 20 -8.34 24.29 4.15
CA TYR A 20 -8.46 24.12 5.60
C TYR A 20 -8.74 22.67 6.00
N LEU A 21 -9.62 21.97 5.28
CA LEU A 21 -9.93 20.55 5.52
C LEU A 21 -8.69 19.66 5.27
N ASN A 22 -8.01 19.85 4.14
CA ASN A 22 -6.76 19.15 3.84
C ASN A 22 -5.66 19.44 4.88
N SER A 23 -5.53 20.71 5.29
CA SER A 23 -4.59 21.09 6.35
C SER A 23 -4.94 20.47 7.70
N ALA A 24 -6.21 20.22 8.01
CA ALA A 24 -6.62 19.55 9.23
C ALA A 24 -6.20 18.07 9.22
N ALA A 25 -6.43 17.36 8.11
CA ALA A 25 -5.98 15.98 7.93
C ALA A 25 -4.44 15.88 8.04
N GLU A 26 -3.72 16.79 7.39
CA GLU A 26 -2.26 16.84 7.46
C GLU A 26 -1.74 17.15 8.87
N GLU A 27 -2.45 17.94 9.67
CA GLU A 27 -2.07 18.18 11.07
C GLU A 27 -2.32 16.96 11.96
N MET A 28 -3.39 16.20 11.71
CA MET A 28 -3.58 14.89 12.35
C MET A 28 -2.40 13.96 12.02
N ARG A 29 -1.96 13.95 10.75
CA ARG A 29 -0.81 13.16 10.28
C ARG A 29 0.46 13.48 11.05
N ARG A 30 0.80 14.77 11.15
CA ARG A 30 1.97 15.21 11.90
C ARG A 30 1.87 14.91 13.39
N THR A 31 0.65 14.95 13.95
CA THR A 31 0.42 14.59 15.35
C THR A 31 0.75 13.12 15.56
N LEU A 32 0.14 12.22 14.77
CA LEU A 32 0.38 10.78 14.85
C LEU A 32 1.89 10.47 14.76
N MET A 33 2.55 10.94 13.70
CA MET A 33 3.97 10.64 13.46
C MET A 33 4.88 11.12 14.60
N ARG A 34 4.56 12.25 15.25
CA ARG A 34 5.39 12.81 16.32
C ARG A 34 5.16 12.17 17.68
N THR A 35 4.04 11.46 17.87
CA THR A 35 3.67 10.85 19.15
C THR A 35 3.68 9.33 19.11
N ALA A 36 3.83 8.71 17.93
CA ALA A 36 3.91 7.25 17.77
C ALA A 36 5.17 6.66 18.41
N PHE A 37 5.04 5.42 18.86
CA PHE A 37 6.07 4.66 19.55
C PHE A 37 6.76 3.68 18.60
N SER A 38 6.03 3.15 17.60
CA SER A 38 6.58 2.19 16.65
C SER A 38 7.19 2.84 15.39
N PRO A 39 8.39 2.39 14.94
CA PRO A 39 8.98 2.83 13.66
C PRO A 39 8.07 2.59 12.45
N VAL A 40 7.19 1.59 12.52
CA VAL A 40 6.21 1.29 11.48
C VAL A 40 5.30 2.50 11.18
N ILE A 41 4.94 3.26 12.22
CA ILE A 41 4.11 4.46 12.04
C ILE A 41 4.96 5.68 11.65
N TYR A 42 6.09 5.95 12.33
CA TYR A 42 6.81 7.22 12.12
C TYR A 42 7.92 7.21 11.04
N GLU A 43 8.49 6.04 10.70
CA GLU A 43 9.45 5.89 9.58
C GLU A 43 8.78 5.34 8.32
N VAL A 44 8.06 4.22 8.44
CA VAL A 44 7.45 3.52 7.29
C VAL A 44 6.18 4.21 6.82
N LEU A 45 5.44 4.85 7.72
CA LEU A 45 4.17 5.55 7.45
C LEU A 45 2.97 4.61 7.21
N ASP A 46 2.94 3.47 7.89
CA ASP A 46 1.85 2.50 7.77
C ASP A 46 0.61 2.94 8.58
N PHE A 47 -0.08 3.96 8.06
CA PHE A 47 -1.31 4.52 8.63
C PHE A 47 -2.17 5.23 7.58
N GLY A 48 -3.48 5.34 7.84
CA GLY A 48 -4.45 6.09 7.02
C GLY A 48 -5.19 7.13 7.85
N ILE A 49 -5.37 8.36 7.34
CA ILE A 49 -6.05 9.45 8.07
C ILE A 49 -7.08 10.08 7.16
N SER A 50 -8.33 10.09 7.62
CA SER A 50 -9.46 10.50 6.80
C SER A 50 -10.45 11.35 7.60
N LEU A 51 -10.97 12.40 6.98
CA LEU A 51 -12.02 13.25 7.52
C LEU A 51 -13.29 13.06 6.70
N TYR A 52 -14.44 13.04 7.36
CA TYR A 52 -15.74 12.80 6.75
C TYR A 52 -16.75 13.86 7.16
N ASN A 53 -17.74 14.13 6.29
CA ASN A 53 -18.93 14.90 6.67
C ASN A 53 -19.91 14.04 7.50
N GLY A 54 -21.05 14.62 7.89
CA GLY A 54 -22.09 13.94 8.68
C GLY A 54 -22.74 12.74 7.97
N ASP A 55 -22.70 12.70 6.64
CA ASP A 55 -23.18 11.60 5.80
C ASP A 55 -22.12 10.48 5.60
N MET A 56 -20.97 10.62 6.26
CA MET A 56 -19.81 9.74 6.17
C MET A 56 -19.17 9.71 4.77
N ASP A 57 -19.27 10.80 4.01
CA ASP A 57 -18.51 10.99 2.77
C ASP A 57 -17.14 11.60 3.07
N LEU A 58 -16.10 11.03 2.47
CA LEU A 58 -14.72 11.48 2.60
C LEU A 58 -14.57 12.92 2.07
N ILE A 59 -14.14 13.84 2.92
CA ILE A 59 -13.97 15.26 2.57
C ILE A 59 -12.50 15.70 2.48
N ALA A 60 -11.61 14.99 3.19
CA ALA A 60 -10.17 15.19 3.12
C ALA A 60 -9.45 13.93 3.60
N ASP A 61 -8.26 13.69 3.08
CA ASP A 61 -7.45 12.50 3.35
C ASP A 61 -5.97 12.90 3.47
N ALA A 62 -5.22 12.23 4.34
CA ALA A 62 -3.77 12.40 4.50
C ALA A 62 -3.10 11.04 4.74
N PRO A 63 -3.23 10.09 3.80
CA PRO A 63 -2.76 8.73 3.99
C PRO A 63 -1.23 8.65 4.05
N GLY A 64 -0.72 7.67 4.78
CA GLY A 64 0.69 7.30 4.79
C GLY A 64 1.07 6.27 3.71
N LEU A 65 0.12 5.45 3.27
CA LEU A 65 0.24 4.50 2.14
C LEU A 65 -0.79 4.80 1.05
N ALA A 66 -0.49 4.48 -0.22
CA ALA A 66 -1.48 4.64 -1.28
C ALA A 66 -2.68 3.71 -1.08
N PHE A 67 -2.47 2.51 -0.54
CA PHE A 67 -3.54 1.59 -0.10
C PHE A 67 -4.39 2.08 1.08
N PHE A 68 -4.11 3.27 1.63
CA PHE A 68 -4.99 3.90 2.61
C PHE A 68 -5.83 5.05 2.04
N LEU A 69 -5.79 5.28 0.72
CA LEU A 69 -6.59 6.28 0.03
C LEU A 69 -8.10 5.99 0.16
N GLY A 70 -8.80 6.75 1.01
CA GLY A 70 -10.22 6.47 1.31
C GLY A 70 -10.49 5.05 1.84
N ALA A 71 -9.51 4.44 2.50
CA ALA A 71 -9.62 3.05 3.00
C ALA A 71 -10.50 2.93 4.25
N ASN A 72 -10.73 4.05 4.93
CA ASN A 72 -11.49 4.11 6.18
C ASN A 72 -13.01 4.20 5.96
N ASP A 73 -13.47 4.40 4.72
CA ASP A 73 -14.87 4.62 4.39
C ASP A 73 -15.75 3.45 4.85
N PHE A 74 -15.32 2.24 4.52
CA PHE A 74 -16.06 1.02 4.84
C PHE A 74 -16.04 0.73 6.35
N ALA A 75 -14.90 0.92 7.01
CA ALA A 75 -14.74 0.76 8.45
C ALA A 75 -15.62 1.73 9.26
N LEU A 76 -15.66 3.01 8.86
CA LEU A 76 -16.53 4.01 9.47
C LEU A 76 -18.01 3.61 9.34
N ARG A 77 -18.46 3.31 8.10
CA ARG A 77 -19.87 2.95 7.86
C ARG A 77 -20.28 1.69 8.63
N LYS A 78 -19.44 0.65 8.65
CA LYS A 78 -19.70 -0.58 9.43
C LYS A 78 -19.69 -0.34 10.93
N GLY A 79 -18.77 0.49 11.42
CA GLY A 79 -18.70 0.88 12.83
C GLY A 79 -19.94 1.60 13.31
N VAL A 80 -20.42 2.58 12.54
CA VAL A 80 -21.65 3.34 12.83
C VAL A 80 -22.89 2.45 12.68
N GLU A 81 -22.96 1.60 11.65
CA GLU A 81 -24.03 0.62 11.44
C GLU A 81 -24.17 -0.32 12.65
N HIS A 82 -23.05 -0.83 13.17
CA HIS A 82 -23.04 -1.75 14.31
C HIS A 82 -23.46 -1.09 15.62
N LEU A 83 -22.97 0.12 15.89
CA LEU A 83 -23.23 0.81 17.15
C LEU A 83 -24.58 1.53 17.17
N GLY A 84 -25.10 1.95 16.01
CA GLY A 84 -26.22 2.88 15.91
C GLY A 84 -25.77 4.33 16.08
N MET A 85 -26.16 5.21 15.16
CA MET A 85 -25.80 6.63 15.17
C MET A 85 -26.28 7.33 16.46
N GLU A 86 -27.45 6.93 16.95
CA GLU A 86 -28.08 7.45 18.18
C GLU A 86 -27.32 7.09 19.46
N ASN A 87 -26.43 6.10 19.39
CA ASN A 87 -25.60 5.69 20.52
C ASN A 87 -24.23 6.37 20.50
N LEU A 88 -23.95 7.28 19.57
CA LEU A 88 -22.70 8.04 19.52
C LEU A 88 -22.86 9.37 20.25
N GLU A 89 -21.90 9.73 21.09
CA GLU A 89 -21.92 10.97 21.86
C GLU A 89 -20.62 11.77 21.68
N ASP A 90 -20.67 13.07 22.00
CA ASP A 90 -19.48 13.91 21.95
C ASP A 90 -18.37 13.42 22.88
N GLY A 91 -17.15 13.37 22.36
CA GLY A 91 -15.97 12.86 23.05
C GLY A 91 -15.84 11.34 23.04
N ASP A 92 -16.74 10.60 22.39
CA ASP A 92 -16.53 9.18 22.14
C ASP A 92 -15.38 8.94 21.15
N VAL A 93 -14.65 7.84 21.34
CA VAL A 93 -13.72 7.30 20.35
C VAL A 93 -13.99 5.81 20.23
N VAL A 94 -14.30 5.37 19.01
CA VAL A 94 -14.58 3.99 18.66
C VAL A 94 -13.31 3.34 18.12
N ILE A 95 -13.07 2.08 18.46
CA ILE A 95 -11.99 1.22 17.98
C ILE A 95 -12.59 0.00 17.26
N LEU A 96 -11.94 -0.46 16.19
CA LEU A 96 -12.24 -1.73 15.52
C LEU A 96 -11.03 -2.23 14.72
N ASN A 97 -10.89 -3.55 14.60
CA ASN A 97 -9.93 -4.18 13.68
C ASN A 97 -10.48 -5.48 13.04
N TYR A 98 -11.75 -5.82 13.26
CA TYR A 98 -12.37 -7.01 12.67
C TYR A 98 -12.27 -6.96 11.14
N PRO A 99 -11.45 -7.80 10.48
CA PRO A 99 -10.95 -7.54 9.12
C PRO A 99 -12.02 -7.28 8.07
N TYR A 100 -13.09 -8.06 8.14
CA TYR A 100 -14.22 -7.99 7.21
C TYR A 100 -15.01 -6.68 7.29
N TRP A 101 -14.84 -5.91 8.38
CA TRP A 101 -15.45 -4.60 8.59
C TRP A 101 -14.40 -3.48 8.58
N SER A 102 -13.23 -3.70 9.20
CA SER A 102 -12.14 -2.72 9.21
C SER A 102 -11.49 -2.56 7.84
N SER A 103 -11.71 -3.48 6.90
CA SER A 103 -11.17 -3.40 5.52
C SER A 103 -9.65 -3.43 5.45
N ALA A 104 -9.04 -4.16 6.38
CA ALA A 104 -7.62 -4.46 6.45
C ALA A 104 -7.43 -5.69 7.33
N HIS A 105 -6.20 -6.19 7.44
CA HIS A 105 -5.87 -7.27 8.37
C HIS A 105 -5.94 -6.81 9.84
N ALA A 106 -5.97 -7.77 10.76
CA ALA A 106 -6.21 -7.49 12.18
C ALA A 106 -5.18 -6.56 12.84
N ALA A 107 -3.95 -6.47 12.29
CA ALA A 107 -2.92 -5.57 12.80
C ALA A 107 -3.23 -4.08 12.54
N ASP A 108 -4.06 -3.78 11.53
CA ASP A 108 -4.43 -2.41 11.18
C ASP A 108 -5.66 -1.97 11.98
N VAL A 109 -5.40 -1.34 13.11
CA VAL A 109 -6.45 -0.92 14.04
C VAL A 109 -6.99 0.45 13.65
N ALA A 110 -8.29 0.51 13.38
CA ALA A 110 -9.00 1.73 13.05
C ALA A 110 -9.64 2.35 14.29
N LEU A 111 -9.57 3.67 14.38
CA LEU A 111 -10.28 4.49 15.35
C LEU A 111 -11.11 5.53 14.61
N PHE A 112 -12.30 5.84 15.11
CA PHE A 112 -13.04 7.02 14.67
C PHE A 112 -13.68 7.77 15.84
N ALA A 113 -13.86 9.08 15.66
CA ALA A 113 -14.62 9.92 16.58
C ALA A 113 -15.68 10.73 15.83
N PRO A 114 -16.93 10.73 16.31
CA PRO A 114 -17.96 11.67 15.85
C PRO A 114 -17.61 13.10 16.30
N VAL A 115 -17.95 14.09 15.48
CA VAL A 115 -17.72 15.51 15.77
C VAL A 115 -19.06 16.22 15.88
N PHE A 116 -19.37 16.69 17.08
CA PHE A 116 -20.61 17.40 17.37
C PHE A 116 -20.39 18.92 17.43
N GLU A 117 -21.43 19.66 17.03
CA GLU A 117 -21.61 21.06 17.41
C GLU A 117 -22.15 21.11 18.86
N GLU A 118 -21.89 22.20 19.58
CA GLU A 118 -22.36 22.33 20.95
C GLU A 118 -23.90 22.31 21.01
N GLY A 119 -24.46 21.37 21.79
CA GLY A 119 -25.91 21.25 21.99
C GLY A 119 -26.68 20.51 20.89
N GLU A 120 -25.99 19.98 19.87
CA GLU A 120 -26.61 19.17 18.82
C GLU A 120 -26.53 17.67 19.14
N ASP A 121 -27.58 16.93 18.77
CA ASP A 121 -27.69 15.49 19.01
C ASP A 121 -27.17 14.64 17.84
N LYS A 122 -26.66 15.28 16.78
CA LYS A 122 -26.10 14.60 15.61
C LYS A 122 -24.70 15.11 15.29
N PRO A 123 -23.75 14.21 14.95
CA PRO A 123 -22.44 14.64 14.50
C PRO A 123 -22.54 15.28 13.11
N PHE A 124 -21.83 16.39 12.91
CA PHE A 124 -21.72 17.02 11.59
C PHE A 124 -20.53 16.49 10.77
N ALA A 125 -19.64 15.73 11.40
CA ALA A 125 -18.45 15.17 10.77
C ALA A 125 -17.90 13.97 11.56
N PHE A 126 -16.97 13.23 10.96
CA PHE A 126 -16.20 12.18 11.63
C PHE A 126 -14.71 12.34 11.33
N CYS A 127 -13.88 12.01 12.33
CA CYS A 127 -12.44 11.84 12.15
C CYS A 127 -12.13 10.36 12.23
N CYS A 128 -11.39 9.81 11.25
CA CYS A 128 -10.93 8.43 11.29
C CYS A 128 -9.42 8.35 11.13
N ILE A 129 -8.82 7.38 11.81
CA ILE A 129 -7.42 7.03 11.70
C ILE A 129 -7.27 5.52 11.74
N ARG A 130 -6.37 4.98 10.95
CA ARG A 130 -5.93 3.59 10.99
C ARG A 130 -4.43 3.57 11.13
N ALA A 131 -3.89 2.65 11.92
CA ALA A 131 -2.45 2.47 12.03
C ALA A 131 -2.13 1.00 12.29
N HIS A 132 -1.00 0.55 11.76
CA HIS A 132 -0.51 -0.79 11.97
C HIS A 132 0.07 -0.95 13.39
N TRP A 133 -0.47 -1.88 14.17
CA TRP A 133 -0.01 -2.21 15.51
C TRP A 133 0.91 -3.42 15.49
N LEU A 134 2.04 -3.33 16.20
CA LEU A 134 3.09 -4.35 16.15
C LEU A 134 2.68 -5.73 16.67
N ASP A 135 1.74 -5.79 17.62
CA ASP A 135 1.39 -7.04 18.29
C ASP A 135 0.02 -7.03 18.96
N LEU A 136 -0.85 -7.93 18.52
CA LEU A 136 -2.17 -8.19 19.10
C LEU A 136 -2.31 -9.63 19.60
N GLY A 137 -1.20 -10.29 19.94
CA GLY A 137 -1.26 -11.65 20.48
C GLY A 137 -1.73 -12.72 19.49
N ALA A 138 -1.42 -12.56 18.21
CA ALA A 138 -1.62 -13.59 17.19
C ALA A 138 -0.88 -14.90 17.53
N LYS A 139 -1.06 -16.00 16.81
CA LYS A 139 -0.38 -17.28 17.17
C LYS A 139 1.15 -17.15 17.18
N ASP A 140 1.68 -16.26 16.34
CA ASP A 140 3.10 -15.95 16.23
C ASP A 140 3.37 -14.45 16.54
N PRO A 141 4.59 -14.07 16.96
CA PRO A 141 4.99 -12.67 17.05
C PRO A 141 5.19 -12.07 15.65
N GLY A 142 4.80 -10.80 15.47
CA GLY A 142 4.82 -10.15 14.17
C GLY A 142 3.82 -10.79 13.20
N TYR A 143 4.25 -11.02 11.96
CA TYR A 143 3.35 -11.53 10.91
C TYR A 143 3.08 -13.03 10.95
N VAL A 144 1.80 -13.41 10.96
CA VAL A 144 1.38 -14.81 10.77
C VAL A 144 1.36 -15.13 9.28
N LEU A 145 2.11 -16.15 8.86
CA LEU A 145 2.32 -16.48 7.45
C LEU A 145 1.51 -17.69 6.97
N ASP A 146 0.90 -18.40 7.91
CA ASP A 146 0.30 -19.72 7.77
C ASP A 146 -0.96 -19.85 8.66
N SER A 147 -1.68 -18.74 8.89
CA SER A 147 -2.99 -18.83 9.54
C SER A 147 -4.01 -19.45 8.59
N THR A 148 -4.80 -20.38 9.11
CA THR A 148 -5.94 -21.01 8.42
C THR A 148 -7.29 -20.53 8.93
N ASP A 149 -7.28 -19.72 9.98
CA ASP A 149 -8.46 -19.13 10.61
C ASP A 149 -8.10 -17.77 11.19
N VAL A 150 -8.98 -16.77 11.04
CA VAL A 150 -8.78 -15.41 11.56
C VAL A 150 -8.49 -15.37 13.08
N HIS A 151 -8.93 -16.35 13.86
CA HIS A 151 -8.63 -16.41 15.31
C HIS A 151 -7.16 -16.71 15.62
N GLN A 152 -6.38 -17.12 14.63
CA GLN A 152 -4.92 -17.24 14.74
C GLN A 152 -4.20 -15.91 14.52
N GLU A 153 -4.92 -14.87 14.10
CA GLU A 153 -4.38 -13.57 13.68
C GLU A 153 -4.38 -12.51 14.79
N GLY A 154 -4.76 -12.92 16.00
CA GLY A 154 -4.67 -12.11 17.21
C GLY A 154 -6.02 -11.61 17.70
N LEU A 155 -5.96 -10.59 18.55
CA LEU A 155 -7.13 -10.01 19.17
C LEU A 155 -8.04 -9.37 18.11
N ILE A 156 -9.27 -9.87 18.03
CA ILE A 156 -10.32 -9.32 17.17
C ILE A 156 -11.24 -8.42 17.99
N ILE A 157 -11.32 -7.16 17.57
CA ILE A 157 -12.02 -6.05 18.21
C ILE A 157 -13.17 -5.64 17.28
N PRO A 158 -14.43 -5.95 17.63
CA PRO A 158 -15.59 -5.36 16.94
C PRO A 158 -15.66 -3.85 17.26
N PRO A 159 -16.56 -3.08 16.64
CA PRO A 159 -16.75 -1.68 16.96
C PRO A 159 -17.11 -1.49 18.45
N LEU A 160 -16.19 -0.93 19.22
CA LEU A 160 -16.33 -0.68 20.66
C LEU A 160 -15.87 0.73 20.99
N LYS A 161 -16.46 1.37 22.01
CA LYS A 161 -16.01 2.67 22.49
C LYS A 161 -14.81 2.51 23.44
N VAL A 162 -13.61 2.85 22.98
CA VAL A 162 -12.40 2.90 23.81
C VAL A 162 -12.33 4.18 24.66
N TYR A 163 -12.99 5.26 24.21
CA TYR A 163 -13.30 6.42 25.03
C TYR A 163 -14.81 6.67 25.01
N LYS A 164 -15.38 6.95 26.18
CA LYS A 164 -16.80 7.29 26.38
C LYS A 164 -16.88 8.70 26.97
N ARG A 165 -17.46 9.66 26.24
CA ARG A 165 -17.54 11.08 26.63
C ARG A 165 -16.20 11.66 27.14
N GLY A 166 -15.14 11.41 26.39
CA GLY A 166 -13.79 11.91 26.68
C GLY A 166 -13.05 11.16 27.79
N LYS A 167 -13.62 10.09 28.36
CA LYS A 167 -12.97 9.25 29.38
C LYS A 167 -12.59 7.91 28.79
N ALA A 168 -11.33 7.50 28.99
CA ALA A 168 -10.83 6.19 28.59
C ALA A 168 -11.61 5.06 29.29
N ASP A 169 -11.86 3.97 28.56
CA ASP A 169 -12.41 2.74 29.10
C ASP A 169 -11.26 1.81 29.56
N PRO A 170 -11.02 1.68 30.89
CA PRO A 170 -9.91 0.87 31.39
C PRO A 170 -10.07 -0.62 31.07
N GLU A 171 -11.29 -1.12 30.92
CA GLU A 171 -11.53 -2.55 30.65
C GLU A 171 -11.06 -2.92 29.24
N ILE A 172 -11.35 -2.07 28.26
CA ILE A 172 -10.89 -2.24 26.88
C ILE A 172 -9.37 -2.08 26.78
N ILE A 173 -8.81 -1.09 27.47
CA ILE A 173 -7.36 -0.86 27.50
C ILE A 173 -6.63 -2.05 28.12
N ASP A 174 -7.12 -2.59 29.23
CA ASP A 174 -6.50 -3.75 29.87
C ASP A 174 -6.62 -5.02 29.00
N LEU A 175 -7.74 -5.20 28.32
CA LEU A 175 -7.90 -6.30 27.37
C LEU A 175 -6.85 -6.23 26.24
N ILE A 176 -6.59 -5.05 25.69
CA ILE A 176 -5.52 -4.86 24.70
C ILE A 176 -4.14 -5.10 25.33
N ARG A 177 -3.89 -4.52 26.52
CA ARG A 177 -2.60 -4.61 27.23
C ARG A 177 -2.18 -6.06 27.47
N PHE A 178 -3.08 -6.88 27.99
CA PHE A 178 -2.75 -8.25 28.41
C PHE A 178 -2.78 -9.27 27.27
N ASN A 179 -3.26 -8.87 26.09
CA ASN A 179 -3.17 -9.67 24.86
C ASN A 179 -2.01 -9.25 23.96
N SER A 180 -1.08 -8.41 24.42
CA SER A 180 0.10 -8.01 23.65
C SER A 180 1.40 -8.44 24.31
N ARG A 181 2.37 -8.87 23.49
CA ARG A 181 3.78 -9.11 23.83
C ARG A 181 4.56 -7.81 24.00
N MET A 182 4.06 -6.72 23.42
CA MET A 182 4.71 -5.40 23.37
C MET A 182 3.72 -4.31 23.79
N PRO A 183 3.12 -4.39 25.00
CA PRO A 183 2.02 -3.53 25.39
C PRO A 183 2.39 -2.05 25.46
N GLU A 184 3.64 -1.70 25.75
CA GLU A 184 4.06 -0.29 25.78
C GLU A 184 4.02 0.36 24.39
N TYR A 185 4.44 -0.36 23.34
CA TYR A 185 4.34 0.12 21.97
C TYR A 185 2.89 0.24 21.53
N VAL A 186 2.10 -0.82 21.78
CA VAL A 186 0.68 -0.88 21.38
C VAL A 186 -0.14 0.23 22.05
N LEU A 187 0.00 0.40 23.37
CA LEU A 187 -0.74 1.44 24.09
C LEU A 187 -0.22 2.85 23.76
N GLY A 188 1.08 2.99 23.49
CA GLY A 188 1.66 4.24 23.01
C GLY A 188 1.07 4.65 21.66
N ASP A 189 0.97 3.70 20.72
CA ASP A 189 0.38 3.93 19.39
C ASP A 189 -1.13 4.17 19.46
N LEU A 190 -1.86 3.49 20.35
CA LEU A 190 -3.27 3.78 20.65
C LEU A 190 -3.45 5.24 21.10
N GLU A 191 -2.66 5.70 22.07
CA GLU A 191 -2.71 7.08 22.55
C GLU A 191 -2.28 8.09 21.48
N ALA A 192 -1.31 7.74 20.62
CA ALA A 192 -0.95 8.55 19.46
C ALA A 192 -2.11 8.70 18.46
N GLN A 193 -2.84 7.62 18.18
CA GLN A 193 -4.05 7.67 17.34
C GLN A 193 -5.15 8.53 18.00
N ILE A 194 -5.39 8.38 19.30
CA ILE A 194 -6.35 9.21 20.05
C ILE A 194 -5.96 10.69 19.99
N ALA A 195 -4.68 11.02 20.15
CA ALA A 195 -4.19 12.39 20.05
C ALA A 195 -4.41 13.00 18.65
N ALA A 196 -4.18 12.20 17.60
CA ALA A 196 -4.44 12.59 16.22
C ALA A 196 -5.95 12.81 15.97
N VAL A 197 -6.81 11.89 16.40
CA VAL A 197 -8.28 12.02 16.28
C VAL A 197 -8.79 13.27 17.02
N LYS A 198 -8.36 13.49 18.26
CA LYS A 198 -8.68 14.72 19.02
C LYS A 198 -8.22 15.98 18.30
N THR A 199 -7.12 15.91 17.54
CA THR A 199 -6.64 17.03 16.71
C THR A 199 -7.58 17.31 15.54
N GLY A 200 -8.05 16.27 14.85
CA GLY A 200 -9.08 16.39 13.82
C GLY A 200 -10.37 17.04 14.35
N VAL A 201 -10.89 16.54 15.48
CA VAL A 201 -12.09 17.06 16.15
C VAL A 201 -11.97 18.57 16.41
N ARG A 202 -10.85 19.01 17.02
CA ARG A 202 -10.60 20.43 17.28
C ARG A 202 -10.55 21.25 15.99
N ARG A 203 -9.92 20.73 14.94
CA ARG A 203 -9.74 21.46 13.68
C ARG A 203 -11.06 21.60 12.91
N LEU A 204 -11.87 20.54 12.84
CA LEU A 204 -13.19 20.60 12.21
C LEU A 204 -14.12 21.60 12.91
N ARG A 205 -14.14 21.59 14.25
CA ARG A 205 -14.87 22.60 15.04
C ARG A 205 -14.38 24.02 14.76
N ALA A 206 -13.06 24.23 14.71
CA ALA A 206 -12.49 25.54 14.42
C ALA A 206 -12.84 26.05 13.00
N ILE A 207 -12.88 25.16 12.01
CA ILE A 207 -13.29 25.49 10.64
C ILE A 207 -14.77 25.92 10.63
N ARG A 208 -15.65 25.14 11.25
CA ARG A 208 -17.08 25.43 11.32
C ARG A 208 -17.38 26.72 12.11
N ALA A 209 -16.70 26.94 13.24
CA ALA A 209 -16.79 28.19 14.00
C ALA A 209 -16.30 29.42 13.20
N LYS A 210 -15.31 29.26 12.32
CA LYS A 210 -14.75 30.35 11.52
C LYS A 210 -15.64 30.74 10.33
N PHE A 211 -16.19 29.76 9.62
CA PHE A 211 -16.90 29.99 8.34
C PHE A 211 -18.43 29.86 8.44
N GLY A 212 -18.94 29.31 9.55
CA GLY A 212 -20.35 29.00 9.75
C GLY A 212 -20.75 27.64 9.17
N ALA A 213 -21.71 26.97 9.83
CA ALA A 213 -22.21 25.65 9.46
C ALA A 213 -22.68 25.58 8.00
N ASP A 214 -23.63 26.44 7.61
CA ASP A 214 -24.23 26.44 6.28
C ASP A 214 -23.18 26.62 5.17
N THR A 215 -22.20 27.50 5.39
CA THR A 215 -21.11 27.76 4.44
C THR A 215 -20.20 26.55 4.29
N VAL A 216 -19.81 25.90 5.39
CA VAL A 216 -18.95 24.71 5.37
C VAL A 216 -19.66 23.54 4.71
N ASP A 217 -20.94 23.33 5.03
CA ASP A 217 -21.72 22.22 4.48
C ASP A 217 -21.96 22.43 2.97
N ALA A 218 -22.25 23.67 2.53
CA ALA A 218 -22.38 24.01 1.12
C ALA A 218 -21.06 23.92 0.35
N ALA A 219 -19.96 24.39 0.92
CA ALA A 219 -18.64 24.25 0.30
C ALA A 219 -18.22 22.78 0.18
N THR A 220 -18.51 21.97 1.20
CA THR A 220 -18.24 20.53 1.19
C THR A 220 -18.98 19.84 0.04
N ARG A 221 -20.27 20.14 -0.17
CA ARG A 221 -21.02 19.62 -1.32
C ARG A 221 -20.38 19.99 -2.66
N GLU A 222 -20.02 21.27 -2.85
CA GLU A 222 -19.37 21.70 -4.10
C GLU A 222 -18.00 21.03 -4.30
N ILE A 223 -17.21 20.78 -3.23
CA ILE A 223 -15.94 20.05 -3.31
C ILE A 223 -16.15 18.63 -3.83
N LEU A 224 -17.16 17.92 -3.30
CA LEU A 224 -17.48 16.56 -3.72
C LEU A 224 -18.01 16.52 -5.15
N ASP A 225 -18.93 17.42 -5.50
CA ASP A 225 -19.50 17.49 -6.85
C ASP A 225 -18.45 17.88 -7.89
N HIS A 226 -17.51 18.76 -7.53
CA HIS A 226 -16.37 19.10 -8.37
C HIS A 226 -15.43 17.91 -8.57
N GLY A 227 -15.13 17.16 -7.51
CA GLY A 227 -14.32 15.93 -7.59
C GLY A 227 -14.93 14.89 -8.53
N GLU A 228 -16.24 14.67 -8.43
CA GLU A 228 -16.97 13.77 -9.32
C GLU A 228 -16.93 14.26 -10.77
N LYS A 229 -17.20 15.55 -11.00
CA LYS A 229 -17.16 16.15 -12.33
C LYS A 229 -15.80 15.92 -13.00
N LEU A 230 -14.70 16.24 -12.30
CA LEU A 230 -13.35 16.08 -12.85
C LEU A 230 -13.03 14.60 -13.16
N THR A 231 -13.42 13.67 -12.28
CA THR A 231 -13.23 12.24 -12.54
C THR A 231 -14.01 11.80 -13.78
N ARG A 232 -15.28 12.20 -13.94
CA ARG A 232 -16.10 11.83 -15.11
C ARG A 232 -15.59 12.45 -16.40
N GLU A 233 -15.13 13.71 -16.38
CA GLU A 233 -14.49 14.35 -17.53
C GLU A 233 -13.23 13.58 -17.96
N ALA A 234 -12.37 13.21 -17.00
CA ALA A 234 -11.17 12.43 -17.30
C ALA A 234 -11.49 11.00 -17.78
N LEU A 235 -12.51 10.33 -17.23
CA LEU A 235 -12.98 9.03 -17.71
C LEU A 235 -13.51 9.12 -19.14
N ALA A 236 -14.21 10.19 -19.50
CA ALA A 236 -14.73 10.38 -20.85
C ALA A 236 -13.62 10.47 -21.92
N ASP A 237 -12.41 10.87 -21.54
CA ASP A 237 -11.23 10.92 -22.40
C ASP A 237 -10.49 9.57 -22.50
N LEU A 238 -10.82 8.60 -21.64
CA LEU A 238 -10.26 7.25 -21.71
C LEU A 238 -10.90 6.41 -22.83
N PRO A 239 -10.17 5.40 -23.35
CA PRO A 239 -10.75 4.41 -24.25
C PRO A 239 -11.90 3.68 -23.55
N ALA A 240 -13.03 3.56 -24.24
CA ALA A 240 -14.16 2.76 -23.78
C ALA A 240 -13.98 1.31 -24.26
N GLY A 241 -14.23 0.35 -23.38
CA GLY A 241 -14.04 -1.06 -23.68
C GLY A 241 -13.92 -1.93 -22.43
N THR A 242 -13.64 -3.21 -22.66
CA THR A 242 -13.42 -4.20 -21.61
C THR A 242 -12.11 -4.94 -21.91
N TRP A 243 -11.27 -5.07 -20.89
CA TRP A 243 -9.99 -5.76 -20.96
C TRP A 243 -9.84 -6.68 -19.76
N GLU A 244 -9.03 -7.72 -19.92
CA GLU A 244 -8.86 -8.77 -18.92
C GLU A 244 -7.39 -9.11 -18.80
N ALA A 245 -6.94 -9.37 -17.58
CA ALA A 245 -5.60 -9.90 -17.35
C ALA A 245 -5.63 -10.92 -16.22
N THR A 246 -4.64 -11.82 -16.28
CA THR A 246 -4.34 -12.75 -15.21
C THR A 246 -2.88 -12.60 -14.79
N ASP A 247 -2.66 -12.65 -13.48
CA ASP A 247 -1.35 -12.83 -12.85
C ASP A 247 -1.46 -13.86 -11.72
N ILE A 248 -0.37 -14.16 -11.04
CA ILE A 248 -0.28 -15.26 -10.06
C ILE A 248 0.28 -14.74 -8.75
N VAL A 249 -0.41 -15.06 -7.65
CA VAL A 249 0.16 -15.05 -6.30
C VAL A 249 0.85 -16.40 -6.09
N ASP A 250 2.09 -16.38 -5.59
CA ASP A 250 2.98 -17.54 -5.57
C ASP A 250 2.45 -18.75 -4.78
N ASP A 251 1.77 -18.50 -3.66
CA ASP A 251 1.26 -19.48 -2.69
C ASP A 251 0.39 -18.77 -1.63
N ASP A 252 -0.32 -19.56 -0.80
CA ASP A 252 -1.07 -19.07 0.37
C ASP A 252 -0.33 -19.28 1.69
N GLY A 253 0.87 -19.87 1.70
CA GLY A 253 1.61 -20.21 2.93
C GLY A 253 1.21 -21.53 3.60
N ILE A 254 0.19 -22.22 3.07
CA ILE A 254 -0.25 -23.56 3.50
C ILE A 254 0.08 -24.59 2.42
N SER A 255 -0.15 -24.27 1.15
CA SER A 255 0.31 -25.04 -0.01
C SER A 255 1.18 -24.19 -0.93
N ASP A 256 2.02 -24.87 -1.72
CA ASP A 256 2.86 -24.24 -2.74
C ASP A 256 2.10 -23.94 -4.05
N ASP A 257 0.77 -24.16 -4.07
CA ASP A 257 -0.04 -24.05 -5.28
C ASP A 257 -0.19 -22.57 -5.69
N PRO A 258 0.05 -22.24 -6.98
CA PRO A 258 -0.12 -20.87 -7.46
C PRO A 258 -1.60 -20.48 -7.48
N ILE A 259 -1.88 -19.24 -7.10
CA ILE A 259 -3.24 -18.69 -7.02
C ILE A 259 -3.45 -17.70 -8.18
N PRO A 260 -4.24 -18.04 -9.21
CA PRO A 260 -4.47 -17.16 -10.35
C PRO A 260 -5.39 -16.00 -9.96
N ILE A 261 -4.93 -14.78 -10.14
CA ILE A 261 -5.70 -13.55 -9.96
C ILE A 261 -6.16 -13.09 -11.32
N HIS A 262 -7.47 -13.19 -11.59
CA HIS A 262 -8.08 -12.77 -12.83
C HIS A 262 -8.96 -11.54 -12.60
N ILE A 263 -8.70 -10.49 -13.38
CA ILE A 263 -9.40 -9.21 -13.28
C ILE A 263 -9.92 -8.84 -14.66
N LYS A 264 -11.19 -8.42 -14.70
CA LYS A 264 -11.82 -7.78 -15.84
C LYS A 264 -12.10 -6.32 -15.52
N VAL A 265 -11.61 -5.41 -16.34
CA VAL A 265 -11.84 -3.96 -16.21
C VAL A 265 -12.69 -3.48 -17.37
N THR A 266 -13.76 -2.76 -17.06
CA THR A 266 -14.64 -2.12 -18.05
C THR A 266 -14.63 -0.62 -17.84
N LEU A 267 -14.31 0.11 -18.90
CA LEU A 267 -14.37 1.56 -18.97
C LEU A 267 -15.50 1.96 -19.89
N ASP A 268 -16.44 2.75 -19.38
CA ASP A 268 -17.35 3.52 -20.21
C ASP A 268 -17.19 5.02 -19.94
N LYS A 269 -18.03 5.86 -20.56
CA LYS A 269 -17.90 7.32 -20.44
C LYS A 269 -18.29 7.86 -19.05
N GLU A 270 -18.90 7.05 -18.20
CA GLU A 270 -19.40 7.42 -16.88
C GLU A 270 -18.86 6.52 -15.75
N ARG A 271 -18.40 5.31 -16.02
CA ARG A 271 -18.05 4.30 -15.01
C ARG A 271 -16.72 3.64 -15.27
N PHE A 272 -16.05 3.32 -14.16
CA PHE A 272 -14.88 2.47 -14.06
C PHE A 272 -15.28 1.25 -13.25
N THR A 273 -15.52 0.11 -13.92
CA THR A 273 -15.98 -1.12 -13.28
C THR A 273 -14.84 -2.14 -13.24
N VAL A 274 -14.53 -2.67 -12.05
CA VAL A 274 -13.53 -3.73 -11.87
C VAL A 274 -14.21 -4.98 -11.32
N ASP A 275 -14.07 -6.09 -12.03
CA ASP A 275 -14.71 -7.36 -11.71
C ASP A 275 -13.67 -8.45 -11.40
N PHE A 276 -13.73 -8.94 -10.16
CA PHE A 276 -12.88 -9.98 -9.60
C PHE A 276 -13.56 -11.36 -9.59
N SER A 277 -14.76 -11.49 -10.15
CA SER A 277 -15.54 -12.74 -10.10
C SER A 277 -14.87 -13.93 -10.79
N GLY A 278 -13.90 -13.68 -11.68
CA GLY A 278 -13.09 -14.74 -12.30
C GLY A 278 -11.88 -15.18 -11.48
N SER A 279 -11.57 -14.51 -10.37
CA SER A 279 -10.58 -14.97 -9.39
C SER A 279 -11.17 -16.08 -8.50
N PRO A 280 -10.34 -16.92 -7.86
CA PRO A 280 -10.81 -18.05 -7.07
C PRO A 280 -11.58 -17.63 -5.81
N ASP A 281 -12.27 -18.60 -5.23
CA ASP A 281 -12.78 -18.51 -3.85
C ASP A 281 -11.62 -18.33 -2.85
N CYS A 282 -11.97 -17.98 -1.60
CA CYS A 282 -11.02 -17.87 -0.51
C CYS A 282 -10.18 -19.13 -0.38
N VAL A 283 -8.88 -18.94 -0.19
CA VAL A 283 -7.90 -20.00 0.01
C VAL A 283 -7.66 -20.26 1.50
N PRO A 284 -7.14 -21.43 1.88
CA PRO A 284 -6.88 -21.77 3.27
C PRO A 284 -5.94 -20.81 3.99
N GLY A 285 -4.88 -20.32 3.34
CA GLY A 285 -3.88 -19.44 3.97
C GLY A 285 -4.23 -17.95 4.00
N PRO A 286 -3.44 -17.10 4.69
CA PRO A 286 -3.83 -15.73 5.05
C PRO A 286 -3.71 -14.70 3.94
N VAL A 287 -3.84 -15.10 2.68
CA VAL A 287 -3.70 -14.21 1.51
C VAL A 287 -5.04 -13.68 0.99
N ASN A 288 -6.13 -13.93 1.72
CA ASN A 288 -7.46 -13.44 1.38
C ASN A 288 -7.64 -11.97 1.75
N ILE A 289 -8.40 -11.23 0.95
CA ILE A 289 -8.54 -9.79 1.02
C ILE A 289 -9.96 -9.41 1.48
N PRO A 290 -10.10 -8.62 2.56
CA PRO A 290 -11.37 -8.00 2.91
C PRO A 290 -11.89 -7.08 1.80
N PHE A 291 -13.21 -7.09 1.56
CA PHE A 291 -13.81 -6.36 0.44
C PHE A 291 -13.46 -4.87 0.38
N GLY A 292 -13.43 -4.17 1.52
CA GLY A 292 -13.09 -2.73 1.50
C GLY A 292 -11.64 -2.44 1.08
N LEU A 293 -10.71 -3.39 1.23
CA LEU A 293 -9.36 -3.24 0.64
C LEU A 293 -9.38 -3.46 -0.87
N THR A 294 -10.21 -4.38 -1.37
CA THR A 294 -10.50 -4.54 -2.80
C THR A 294 -11.10 -3.27 -3.40
N GLU A 295 -12.00 -2.60 -2.69
CA GLU A 295 -12.49 -1.28 -3.12
C GLU A 295 -11.35 -0.25 -3.17
N THR A 296 -10.50 -0.24 -2.16
CA THR A 296 -9.41 0.73 -2.04
C THR A 296 -8.36 0.60 -3.14
N LEU A 297 -7.94 -0.63 -3.49
CA LEU A 297 -6.98 -0.80 -4.59
C LEU A 297 -7.59 -0.31 -5.92
N CYS A 298 -8.90 -0.46 -6.12
CA CYS A 298 -9.57 0.08 -7.30
C CYS A 298 -9.69 1.62 -7.26
N LYS A 299 -9.88 2.22 -6.06
CA LYS A 299 -9.80 3.68 -5.87
C LYS A 299 -8.42 4.22 -6.26
N VAL A 300 -7.34 3.53 -5.90
CA VAL A 300 -5.97 3.91 -6.28
C VAL A 300 -5.81 3.90 -7.81
N ALA A 301 -6.28 2.85 -8.49
CA ALA A 301 -6.23 2.78 -9.95
C ALA A 301 -7.04 3.91 -10.60
N LEU A 302 -8.31 4.09 -10.21
CA LEU A 302 -9.15 5.16 -10.74
C LEU A 302 -8.53 6.53 -10.53
N LYS A 303 -8.02 6.81 -9.32
CA LYS A 303 -7.38 8.09 -8.98
C LYS A 303 -6.16 8.36 -9.85
N THR A 304 -5.33 7.34 -10.05
CA THR A 304 -4.11 7.40 -10.86
C THR A 304 -4.43 7.78 -12.31
N LEU A 305 -5.50 7.20 -12.87
CA LEU A 305 -5.89 7.42 -14.27
C LEU A 305 -6.57 8.76 -14.52
N THR A 306 -7.30 9.27 -13.52
CA THR A 306 -8.24 10.40 -13.71
C THR A 306 -7.78 11.69 -13.06
N THR A 307 -7.56 11.68 -11.74
CA THR A 307 -7.32 12.90 -10.96
C THR A 307 -6.07 12.79 -10.07
N PRO A 308 -4.89 12.37 -10.59
CA PRO A 308 -3.73 12.00 -9.78
C PRO A 308 -3.12 13.15 -8.96
N THR A 309 -3.34 14.41 -9.38
CA THR A 309 -2.81 15.61 -8.71
C THR A 309 -3.82 16.32 -7.81
N GLN A 310 -5.08 15.87 -7.81
CA GLN A 310 -6.14 16.49 -7.01
C GLN A 310 -6.21 15.81 -5.63
N PRO A 311 -6.50 16.57 -4.54
CA PRO A 311 -6.83 15.97 -3.26
C PRO A 311 -7.96 14.95 -3.38
N SER A 312 -7.87 13.86 -2.63
CA SER A 312 -8.90 12.81 -2.62
C SER A 312 -10.10 13.19 -1.78
N ASN A 313 -11.28 12.87 -2.29
CA ASN A 313 -12.57 12.99 -1.61
C ASN A 313 -13.56 12.00 -2.22
N ALA A 314 -14.73 11.81 -1.61
CA ALA A 314 -15.72 10.83 -2.06
C ALA A 314 -16.19 11.05 -3.50
N GLY A 315 -16.23 12.31 -3.95
CA GLY A 315 -16.57 12.66 -5.33
C GLY A 315 -15.66 11.99 -6.35
N CYS A 316 -14.36 11.90 -6.06
CA CYS A 316 -13.38 11.26 -6.94
C CYS A 316 -13.68 9.78 -7.24
N PHE A 317 -14.49 9.12 -6.40
CA PHE A 317 -14.73 7.68 -6.46
C PHE A 317 -16.17 7.30 -6.80
N ARG A 318 -17.10 8.27 -6.97
CA ARG A 318 -18.51 7.98 -7.29
C ARG A 318 -18.73 7.24 -8.62
N ALA A 319 -17.75 7.29 -9.52
CA ALA A 319 -17.76 6.58 -10.79
C ALA A 319 -17.19 5.15 -10.71
N LEU A 320 -16.68 4.74 -9.55
CA LEU A 320 -16.12 3.41 -9.33
C LEU A 320 -17.23 2.39 -9.03
N GLU A 321 -17.14 1.23 -9.67
CA GLU A 321 -17.90 0.04 -9.33
C GLU A 321 -16.94 -1.14 -9.14
N VAL A 322 -17.10 -1.88 -8.04
CA VAL A 322 -16.25 -3.04 -7.72
C VAL A 322 -17.13 -4.25 -7.51
N ILE A 323 -16.82 -5.32 -8.23
CA ILE A 323 -17.56 -6.57 -8.20
C ILE A 323 -16.64 -7.67 -7.67
N ALA A 324 -16.94 -8.17 -6.47
CA ALA A 324 -16.32 -9.36 -5.90
C ALA A 324 -17.38 -10.13 -5.10
N PRO A 325 -17.77 -11.36 -5.50
CA PRO A 325 -18.77 -12.14 -4.78
C PRO A 325 -18.30 -12.49 -3.36
N PRO A 326 -19.17 -12.47 -2.31
CA PRO A 326 -18.78 -12.92 -0.97
C PRO A 326 -18.21 -14.35 -1.00
N GLY A 327 -17.06 -14.56 -0.37
CA GLY A 327 -16.34 -15.83 -0.39
C GLY A 327 -15.29 -15.92 -1.50
N ASN A 328 -15.24 -14.97 -2.43
CA ASN A 328 -14.11 -14.77 -3.35
C ASN A 328 -12.85 -14.35 -2.57
N ILE A 329 -11.65 -14.64 -3.08
CA ILE A 329 -10.38 -14.19 -2.47
C ILE A 329 -10.32 -12.66 -2.25
N PHE A 330 -11.04 -11.87 -3.06
CA PHE A 330 -11.17 -10.41 -2.93
C PHE A 330 -12.41 -9.94 -2.16
N HIS A 331 -13.14 -10.86 -1.54
CA HIS A 331 -14.25 -10.59 -0.64
C HIS A 331 -14.26 -11.67 0.45
N ALA A 332 -13.19 -11.68 1.24
CA ALA A 332 -13.06 -12.59 2.37
C ALA A 332 -14.27 -12.47 3.30
N THR A 333 -14.75 -13.61 3.80
CA THR A 333 -15.82 -13.69 4.79
C THR A 333 -15.41 -14.59 5.93
N TYR A 334 -15.96 -14.34 7.12
CA TYR A 334 -15.67 -15.14 8.30
C TYR A 334 -15.81 -16.65 8.06
N PRO A 335 -14.83 -17.50 8.47
CA PRO A 335 -13.63 -17.19 9.27
C PRO A 335 -12.32 -17.09 8.45
N ALA A 336 -12.38 -16.80 7.15
CA ALA A 336 -11.21 -16.79 6.27
C ALA A 336 -10.04 -15.93 6.80
N PRO A 337 -8.80 -16.43 6.84
CA PRO A 337 -7.64 -15.68 7.32
C PRO A 337 -7.24 -14.60 6.31
N THR A 338 -6.79 -13.44 6.81
CA THR A 338 -6.55 -12.22 6.01
C THR A 338 -5.23 -11.52 6.31
N TYR A 339 -4.34 -12.15 7.10
CA TYR A 339 -3.18 -11.45 7.68
C TYR A 339 -2.19 -10.88 6.67
N THR A 340 -2.04 -11.52 5.51
CA THR A 340 -1.05 -11.18 4.48
C THR A 340 -1.76 -10.61 3.25
N LEU A 341 -1.89 -9.29 3.19
CA LEU A 341 -2.68 -8.60 2.16
C LEU A 341 -1.98 -8.47 0.78
N TRP A 342 -0.94 -9.27 0.52
CA TRP A 342 -0.09 -9.17 -0.67
C TRP A 342 -0.82 -9.50 -1.98
N SER A 343 -1.89 -10.31 -1.93
CA SER A 343 -2.76 -10.54 -3.09
C SER A 343 -3.36 -9.25 -3.65
N ALA A 344 -3.58 -8.22 -2.81
CA ALA A 344 -4.05 -6.92 -3.28
C ALA A 344 -3.00 -6.16 -4.11
N MET A 345 -1.69 -6.36 -3.84
CA MET A 345 -0.61 -5.76 -4.63
C MET A 345 -0.52 -6.40 -6.01
N VAL A 346 -0.57 -7.74 -6.06
CA VAL A 346 -0.63 -8.49 -7.32
C VAL A 346 -1.89 -8.14 -8.11
N ALA A 347 -3.03 -7.94 -7.44
CA ALA A 347 -4.26 -7.50 -8.08
C ALA A 347 -4.13 -6.09 -8.70
N LEU A 348 -3.46 -5.16 -8.02
CA LEU A 348 -3.25 -3.83 -8.59
C LEU A 348 -2.37 -3.89 -9.85
N GLU A 349 -1.29 -4.67 -9.83
CA GLU A 349 -0.44 -4.93 -11.01
C GLU A 349 -1.22 -5.59 -12.14
N THR A 350 -2.09 -6.57 -11.82
CA THR A 350 -2.94 -7.26 -12.80
C THR A 350 -3.95 -6.30 -13.43
N LEU A 351 -4.53 -5.39 -12.64
CA LEU A 351 -5.43 -4.36 -13.14
C LEU A 351 -4.70 -3.41 -14.10
N PHE A 352 -3.49 -2.97 -13.75
CA PHE A 352 -2.68 -2.15 -14.66
C PHE A 352 -2.27 -2.91 -15.92
N LYS A 353 -1.96 -4.21 -15.82
CA LYS A 353 -1.69 -5.07 -16.98
C LYS A 353 -2.87 -5.11 -17.95
N ALA A 354 -4.10 -5.27 -17.45
CA ALA A 354 -5.31 -5.22 -18.29
C ALA A 354 -5.48 -3.84 -18.95
N LEU A 355 -5.25 -2.76 -18.20
CA LEU A 355 -5.36 -1.40 -18.72
C LEU A 355 -4.25 -1.03 -19.72
N ALA A 356 -3.08 -1.66 -19.63
CA ALA A 356 -1.98 -1.40 -20.54
C ALA A 356 -2.31 -1.82 -21.98
N GLU A 357 -3.20 -2.81 -22.18
CA GLU A 357 -3.73 -3.15 -23.51
C GLU A 357 -4.58 -2.02 -24.10
N ALA A 358 -5.28 -1.26 -23.26
CA ALA A 358 -6.16 -0.17 -23.67
C ALA A 358 -5.40 1.13 -23.96
N MET A 359 -4.40 1.42 -23.14
CA MET A 359 -3.71 2.71 -23.12
C MET A 359 -2.20 2.53 -22.84
N PRO A 360 -1.47 1.87 -23.75
CA PRO A 360 -0.05 1.55 -23.55
C PRO A 360 0.86 2.79 -23.48
N ASP A 361 0.38 3.95 -23.97
CA ASP A 361 1.10 5.23 -23.85
C ASP A 361 0.93 5.90 -22.46
N ARG A 362 0.07 5.35 -21.59
CA ARG A 362 -0.21 5.91 -20.25
C ARG A 362 0.17 4.98 -19.10
N ILE A 363 0.30 3.68 -19.36
CA ILE A 363 0.60 2.66 -18.37
C ILE A 363 1.99 2.13 -18.66
N THR A 364 2.84 2.11 -17.63
CA THR A 364 4.18 1.51 -17.71
C THR A 364 4.08 -0.01 -17.68
N ALA A 365 5.19 -0.69 -17.99
CA ALA A 365 5.33 -2.11 -17.71
C ALA A 365 5.14 -2.42 -16.20
N GLY A 366 5.07 -3.70 -15.85
CA GLY A 366 4.93 -4.11 -14.45
C GLY A 366 6.14 -3.70 -13.62
N SER A 367 5.93 -3.33 -12.35
CA SER A 367 7.03 -3.17 -11.40
C SER A 367 7.53 -4.55 -10.92
N GLY A 368 8.46 -4.60 -9.97
CA GLY A 368 8.81 -5.83 -9.25
C GLY A 368 7.62 -6.53 -8.58
N GLY A 369 6.44 -5.90 -8.56
CA GLY A 369 5.14 -6.49 -8.33
C GLY A 369 4.85 -6.83 -6.88
N ASP A 370 5.67 -6.30 -5.99
CA ASP A 370 5.60 -6.55 -4.56
C ASP A 370 6.25 -5.39 -3.77
N VAL A 371 5.99 -5.38 -2.47
CA VAL A 371 6.80 -4.73 -1.44
C VAL A 371 7.50 -5.84 -0.64
N PRO A 372 8.67 -6.34 -1.08
CA PRO A 372 9.37 -7.40 -0.37
C PRO A 372 9.72 -6.93 1.04
N GLY A 373 9.17 -7.59 2.05
CA GLY A 373 9.32 -7.19 3.44
C GLY A 373 10.14 -8.19 4.25
N PHE A 374 10.82 -7.71 5.27
CA PHE A 374 11.33 -8.56 6.35
C PHE A 374 10.95 -8.02 7.72
N LEU A 375 10.93 -8.91 8.71
CA LEU A 375 10.75 -8.56 10.11
C LEU A 375 11.67 -9.41 10.98
N MET A 376 12.28 -8.77 11.98
CA MET A 376 12.96 -9.47 13.07
C MET A 376 12.19 -9.24 14.37
N TYR A 377 11.88 -10.34 15.05
CA TYR A 377 11.44 -10.37 16.44
C TYR A 377 12.58 -10.88 17.31
N GLY A 378 12.89 -10.14 18.37
CA GLY A 378 14.00 -10.50 19.26
C GLY A 378 13.92 -9.81 20.61
N ILE A 379 14.97 -9.99 21.41
CA ILE A 379 15.13 -9.34 22.71
C ILE A 379 16.24 -8.30 22.62
N ASP A 380 15.92 -7.04 22.95
CA ASP A 380 16.92 -5.99 23.07
C ASP A 380 17.84 -6.30 24.25
N ARG A 381 19.12 -6.58 23.98
CA ARG A 381 20.10 -6.93 25.03
C ARG A 381 20.36 -5.81 26.04
N ARG A 382 20.10 -4.55 25.68
CA ARG A 382 20.31 -3.39 26.56
C ARG A 382 19.25 -3.31 27.66
N HIS A 383 18.02 -3.67 27.33
CA HIS A 383 16.85 -3.46 28.18
C HIS A 383 16.15 -4.77 28.59
N GLY A 384 16.47 -5.89 27.95
CA GLY A 384 15.82 -7.18 28.18
C GLY A 384 14.37 -7.25 27.70
N THR A 385 13.95 -6.32 26.84
CA THR A 385 12.57 -6.18 26.34
C THR A 385 12.43 -6.74 24.93
N PRO A 386 11.24 -7.27 24.57
CA PRO A 386 10.98 -7.69 23.20
C PRO A 386 10.91 -6.49 22.24
N TYR A 387 11.30 -6.72 21.00
CA TYR A 387 11.06 -5.81 19.88
C TYR A 387 10.61 -6.60 18.65
N ALA A 388 9.84 -5.93 17.80
CA ALA A 388 9.58 -6.36 16.43
C ALA A 388 9.84 -5.16 15.52
N ILE A 389 10.70 -5.34 14.53
CA ILE A 389 11.01 -4.28 13.55
C ILE A 389 10.94 -4.88 12.16
N SER A 390 10.11 -4.25 11.33
CA SER A 390 9.97 -4.55 9.92
C SER A 390 10.65 -3.51 9.05
N ASN A 391 11.01 -3.93 7.84
CA ASN A 391 11.36 -3.03 6.75
C ASN A 391 10.72 -3.53 5.45
N ASN A 392 10.30 -2.59 4.63
CA ASN A 392 9.85 -2.80 3.27
C ASN A 392 11.00 -2.46 2.33
N GLU A 393 11.30 -3.34 1.38
CA GLU A 393 12.28 -3.08 0.35
C GLU A 393 11.65 -2.49 -0.91
N PRO A 394 12.35 -1.55 -1.55
CA PRO A 394 11.94 -1.03 -2.84
C PRO A 394 12.18 -2.05 -3.96
N VAL A 395 11.47 -1.87 -5.08
CA VAL A 395 11.58 -2.67 -6.31
C VAL A 395 11.97 -1.79 -7.50
N GLY A 396 12.26 -2.42 -8.64
CA GLY A 396 12.31 -1.72 -9.92
C GLY A 396 10.90 -1.41 -10.44
N TRP A 397 10.69 -0.19 -10.95
CA TRP A 397 9.44 0.19 -11.63
C TRP A 397 9.50 -0.13 -13.12
N GLY A 398 8.37 -0.44 -13.75
CA GLY A 398 8.36 -0.73 -15.19
C GLY A 398 8.68 0.50 -16.06
N ALA A 399 9.23 0.24 -17.23
CA ALA A 399 9.49 1.28 -18.22
C ALA A 399 8.20 1.77 -18.89
N GLY A 400 8.19 3.04 -19.29
CA GLY A 400 7.18 3.62 -20.16
C GLY A 400 7.64 3.66 -21.62
N ARG A 401 6.79 4.17 -22.51
CA ARG A 401 7.10 4.30 -23.94
C ARG A 401 8.09 5.40 -24.27
N ASP A 402 8.40 6.27 -23.32
CA ASP A 402 9.26 7.43 -23.49
C ASP A 402 10.30 7.59 -22.37
N HIS A 403 10.31 6.71 -21.38
CA HIS A 403 11.24 6.77 -20.25
C HIS A 403 11.57 5.40 -19.65
N ASP A 404 12.79 5.28 -19.12
CA ASP A 404 13.20 4.13 -18.30
C ASP A 404 12.38 4.07 -17.01
N GLY A 405 12.26 2.86 -16.46
CA GLY A 405 11.66 2.65 -15.15
C GLY A 405 12.57 3.13 -14.02
N ALA A 406 11.96 3.64 -12.95
CA ALA A 406 12.71 4.10 -11.80
C ALA A 406 13.35 2.94 -11.02
N ASN A 407 14.63 3.09 -10.68
CA ASN A 407 15.36 2.11 -9.86
C ASN A 407 14.97 2.25 -8.38
N ALA A 408 14.80 1.12 -7.69
CA ALA A 408 14.69 1.05 -6.23
C ALA A 408 13.70 2.05 -5.61
N LEU A 409 12.45 2.06 -6.11
CA LEU A 409 11.33 2.76 -5.48
C LEU A 409 10.33 1.78 -4.86
N ASN A 410 9.65 2.21 -3.80
CA ASN A 410 8.55 1.43 -3.22
C ASN A 410 7.43 1.23 -4.25
N HIS A 411 6.76 0.09 -4.17
CA HIS A 411 5.67 -0.30 -5.06
C HIS A 411 4.56 0.77 -5.12
N ILE A 412 3.74 0.75 -6.18
CA ILE A 412 2.66 1.72 -6.38
C ILE A 412 1.62 1.72 -5.23
N SER A 413 1.48 0.62 -4.51
CA SER A 413 0.63 0.53 -3.31
C SER A 413 1.17 1.33 -2.11
N THR A 414 2.45 1.70 -2.12
CA THR A 414 3.20 2.27 -0.99
C THR A 414 4.13 3.41 -1.41
N THR A 415 3.80 4.16 -2.47
CA THR A 415 4.66 5.24 -3.04
C THR A 415 5.14 6.31 -2.07
N MET A 416 4.45 6.50 -0.95
CA MET A 416 4.80 7.48 0.08
C MET A 416 5.77 6.94 1.15
N VAL A 417 6.02 5.61 1.15
CA VAL A 417 6.92 4.94 2.09
C VAL A 417 8.36 5.31 1.79
N ARG A 418 9.14 5.45 2.86
CA ARG A 418 10.58 5.72 2.81
C ARG A 418 11.36 4.46 3.14
N ASN A 419 12.56 4.35 2.58
CA ASN A 419 13.51 3.34 3.03
C ASN A 419 13.94 3.67 4.47
N THR A 420 13.88 2.69 5.37
CA THR A 420 14.37 2.86 6.73
C THR A 420 15.90 2.98 6.71
N PRO A 421 16.50 4.00 7.36
CA PRO A 421 17.94 4.13 7.44
C PRO A 421 18.59 2.89 8.09
N ILE A 422 19.70 2.41 7.51
CA ILE A 422 20.45 1.26 8.04
C ILE A 422 20.84 1.50 9.51
N GLU A 423 21.28 2.71 9.85
CA GLU A 423 21.65 3.07 11.22
C GLU A 423 20.49 2.89 12.22
N VAL A 424 19.25 3.16 11.79
CA VAL A 424 18.05 2.94 12.63
C VAL A 424 17.79 1.44 12.82
N LEU A 425 17.91 0.65 11.75
CA LEU A 425 17.74 -0.80 11.81
C LEU A 425 18.82 -1.45 12.69
N GLU A 426 20.10 -1.13 12.51
CA GLU A 426 21.19 -1.67 13.33
C GLU A 426 21.11 -1.24 14.80
N ALA A 427 20.71 0.00 15.07
CA ALA A 427 20.61 0.51 16.44
C ALA A 427 19.45 -0.10 17.24
N LYS A 428 18.44 -0.66 16.57
CA LYS A 428 17.22 -1.18 17.19
C LYS A 428 17.03 -2.69 17.02
N THR A 429 17.85 -3.38 16.23
CA THR A 429 17.71 -4.82 15.97
C THR A 429 19.01 -5.58 16.18
N GLY A 430 18.91 -6.90 16.11
CA GLY A 430 20.05 -7.81 16.05
C GLY A 430 20.59 -8.03 14.65
N MET A 431 20.30 -7.14 13.70
CA MET A 431 20.76 -7.22 12.30
C MET A 431 21.92 -6.26 12.06
N PHE A 432 22.93 -6.74 11.33
CA PHE A 432 24.01 -5.95 10.78
C PHE A 432 23.95 -6.04 9.26
N PHE A 433 23.95 -4.90 8.57
CA PHE A 433 23.78 -4.87 7.11
C PHE A 433 25.14 -4.84 6.43
N GLU A 434 25.50 -5.94 5.75
CA GLU A 434 26.81 -6.08 5.09
C GLU A 434 26.87 -5.27 3.78
N HIS A 435 25.72 -5.08 3.10
CA HIS A 435 25.59 -4.18 1.96
C HIS A 435 24.12 -3.81 1.69
N LEU A 436 23.94 -2.73 0.94
CA LEU A 436 22.71 -2.37 0.23
C LEU A 436 23.12 -1.82 -1.14
N LYS A 437 22.73 -2.48 -2.23
CA LYS A 437 23.14 -2.15 -3.60
C LYS A 437 21.99 -2.33 -4.57
N LEU A 438 22.03 -1.62 -5.69
CA LEU A 438 21.21 -1.97 -6.85
C LEU A 438 21.61 -3.36 -7.35
N ARG A 439 20.67 -4.09 -7.97
CA ARG A 439 20.91 -5.36 -8.65
C ARG A 439 21.15 -5.08 -10.14
N PRO A 440 22.41 -5.11 -10.62
CA PRO A 440 22.67 -5.01 -12.05
C PRO A 440 21.86 -6.05 -12.83
N ASP A 441 21.41 -5.69 -14.03
CA ASP A 441 20.65 -6.55 -14.96
C ASP A 441 19.25 -6.99 -14.51
N SER A 442 18.83 -6.66 -13.28
CA SER A 442 17.52 -7.09 -12.75
C SER A 442 16.31 -6.49 -13.46
N GLY A 443 16.47 -5.30 -14.05
CA GLY A 443 15.45 -4.64 -14.87
C GLY A 443 15.27 -5.35 -16.22
N GLY A 444 14.03 -5.39 -16.69
CA GLY A 444 13.71 -5.84 -18.03
C GLY A 444 14.38 -4.95 -19.09
N ALA A 445 15.10 -5.57 -20.04
CA ALA A 445 15.69 -4.84 -21.14
C ALA A 445 14.61 -4.34 -22.09
N GLY A 446 14.82 -3.17 -22.67
CA GLY A 446 13.96 -2.62 -23.70
C GLY A 446 14.63 -1.43 -24.34
N ARG A 447 13.98 -0.84 -25.35
CA ARG A 447 14.37 0.51 -25.79
C ARG A 447 14.44 1.44 -24.58
N TYR A 448 13.45 1.30 -23.69
CA TYR A 448 13.46 1.80 -22.33
C TYR A 448 13.59 0.64 -21.34
N ARG A 449 14.58 0.74 -20.46
CA ARG A 449 14.93 -0.29 -19.49
C ARG A 449 14.01 -0.18 -18.27
N GLY A 450 13.50 -1.30 -17.79
CA GLY A 450 12.80 -1.32 -16.51
C GLY A 450 13.75 -1.05 -15.34
N GLY A 451 13.23 -0.45 -14.28
CA GLY A 451 14.01 -0.11 -13.09
C GLY A 451 14.66 -1.32 -12.45
N LEU A 452 15.78 -1.11 -11.78
CA LEU A 452 16.48 -2.16 -11.04
C LEU A 452 15.88 -2.33 -9.65
N GLY A 453 15.87 -3.58 -9.18
CA GLY A 453 15.68 -3.88 -7.78
C GLY A 453 16.97 -3.71 -6.97
N ILE A 454 16.95 -4.17 -5.72
CA ILE A 454 18.07 -4.07 -4.78
C ILE A 454 18.46 -5.43 -4.21
N SER A 455 19.70 -5.52 -3.73
CA SER A 455 20.22 -6.64 -2.94
C SER A 455 20.71 -6.09 -1.61
N ARG A 456 20.27 -6.73 -0.53
CA ARG A 456 20.61 -6.38 0.85
C ARG A 456 21.10 -7.62 1.59
N GLY A 457 22.34 -7.58 2.05
CA GLY A 457 22.95 -8.62 2.85
C GLY A 457 22.79 -8.33 4.33
N ILE A 458 22.20 -9.26 5.07
CA ILE A 458 21.96 -9.17 6.51
C ILE A 458 22.77 -10.27 7.20
N ARG A 459 23.53 -9.88 8.23
CA ARG A 459 24.16 -10.81 9.18
C ARG A 459 23.59 -10.59 10.58
N PHE A 460 23.15 -11.66 11.23
CA PHE A 460 22.57 -11.57 12.57
C PHE A 460 23.66 -11.52 13.64
N VAL A 461 23.55 -10.59 14.59
CA VAL A 461 24.47 -10.42 15.73
C VAL A 461 23.84 -10.84 17.07
N THR A 462 22.55 -11.18 17.05
CA THR A 462 21.83 -11.81 18.16
C THR A 462 20.89 -12.88 17.63
N PRO A 463 20.58 -13.93 18.40
CA PRO A 463 19.54 -14.87 18.03
C PRO A 463 18.15 -14.20 18.06
N GLY A 464 17.20 -14.75 17.30
CA GLY A 464 15.82 -14.26 17.23
C GLY A 464 14.97 -15.04 16.23
N ASP A 465 13.76 -14.54 16.00
CA ASP A 465 12.87 -15.01 14.94
C ASP A 465 12.93 -13.99 13.78
N PHE A 466 13.17 -14.48 12.58
CA PHE A 466 13.23 -13.65 11.37
C PHE A 466 12.27 -14.20 10.33
N LEU A 467 11.57 -13.29 9.65
CA LEU A 467 10.66 -13.65 8.59
C LEU A 467 10.77 -12.69 7.40
N THR A 468 10.40 -13.20 6.23
CA THR A 468 10.17 -12.40 5.04
C THR A 468 8.77 -12.68 4.51
N ILE A 469 8.17 -11.66 3.90
CA ILE A 469 6.93 -11.76 3.14
C ILE A 469 7.26 -11.22 1.77
N THR A 470 7.25 -12.10 0.80
CA THR A 470 7.57 -11.75 -0.57
C THR A 470 6.80 -12.63 -1.52
N LYS A 471 6.16 -11.99 -2.49
CA LYS A 471 5.47 -12.59 -3.63
C LYS A 471 6.18 -12.18 -4.92
N LYS A 472 5.69 -12.66 -6.06
CA LYS A 472 6.35 -12.49 -7.37
C LYS A 472 7.78 -13.04 -7.35
N SER A 473 7.98 -14.13 -6.59
CA SER A 473 9.21 -14.91 -6.54
C SER A 473 9.22 -16.06 -7.54
N LYS A 474 8.02 -16.53 -7.94
CA LYS A 474 7.83 -17.59 -8.93
C LYS A 474 7.45 -17.06 -10.31
N THR A 475 6.98 -15.82 -10.41
CA THR A 475 6.57 -15.19 -11.69
C THR A 475 7.27 -13.87 -11.95
N ARG A 476 7.64 -13.64 -13.21
CA ARG A 476 8.36 -12.44 -13.63
C ARG A 476 7.42 -11.24 -13.81
N PRO A 477 7.89 -10.03 -13.49
CA PRO A 477 7.25 -8.78 -13.91
C PRO A 477 7.08 -8.70 -15.43
N TRP A 478 5.87 -8.36 -15.87
CA TRP A 478 5.49 -8.30 -17.28
C TRP A 478 6.08 -7.06 -17.97
N ALA A 479 6.32 -7.18 -19.28
CA ALA A 479 6.93 -6.14 -20.12
C ALA A 479 5.94 -5.59 -21.17
N LEU A 480 6.35 -4.52 -21.87
CA LEU A 480 5.55 -3.86 -22.90
C LEU A 480 6.24 -3.81 -24.26
N ASP A 481 5.44 -3.91 -25.33
CA ASP A 481 5.84 -3.57 -26.71
C ASP A 481 7.15 -4.22 -27.19
N GLY A 482 7.39 -5.48 -26.83
CA GLY A 482 8.60 -6.22 -27.22
C GLY A 482 9.80 -6.02 -26.28
N GLY A 483 9.62 -5.30 -25.17
CA GLY A 483 10.54 -5.33 -24.05
C GLY A 483 10.59 -6.70 -23.37
N GLU A 484 11.64 -6.92 -22.59
CA GLU A 484 11.85 -8.16 -21.85
C GLU A 484 11.31 -8.06 -20.42
N GLU A 485 10.85 -9.20 -19.89
CA GLU A 485 10.46 -9.34 -18.49
C GLU A 485 11.66 -9.17 -17.54
N ALA A 486 11.36 -8.78 -16.31
CA ALA A 486 12.37 -8.51 -15.29
C ALA A 486 12.70 -9.75 -14.45
N ASP A 487 13.74 -9.62 -13.61
CA ASP A 487 14.03 -10.62 -12.59
C ASP A 487 13.04 -10.55 -11.42
N THR A 488 12.81 -11.72 -10.80
CA THR A 488 11.87 -11.90 -9.70
C THR A 488 12.42 -11.40 -8.36
N ASN A 489 11.52 -11.26 -7.38
CA ASN A 489 11.90 -11.15 -5.98
C ASN A 489 12.39 -12.51 -5.46
N MET A 490 13.32 -12.55 -4.51
CA MET A 490 13.75 -13.78 -3.86
C MET A 490 14.42 -13.47 -2.52
N MET A 491 14.35 -14.42 -1.58
CA MET A 491 15.11 -14.34 -0.33
C MET A 491 16.00 -15.57 -0.21
N HIS A 492 17.28 -15.37 0.05
CA HIS A 492 18.25 -16.43 0.26
C HIS A 492 18.63 -16.51 1.73
N TYR A 493 18.14 -17.55 2.41
CA TYR A 493 18.41 -17.80 3.81
C TYR A 493 19.62 -18.71 3.97
N PHE A 494 20.50 -18.35 4.92
CA PHE A 494 21.67 -19.13 5.35
C PHE A 494 22.56 -19.59 4.18
N PRO A 495 22.92 -18.71 3.22
CA PRO A 495 23.67 -19.10 2.03
C PRO A 495 25.02 -19.73 2.41
N GLY A 496 25.38 -20.82 1.72
CA GLY A 496 26.64 -21.54 1.94
C GLY A 496 26.65 -22.47 3.16
N THR A 497 25.49 -22.71 3.78
CA THR A 497 25.33 -23.66 4.89
C THR A 497 24.45 -24.86 4.48
N ASP A 498 24.36 -25.88 5.33
CA ASP A 498 23.44 -27.01 5.19
C ASP A 498 21.96 -26.65 5.41
N ARG A 499 21.69 -25.46 5.97
CA ARG A 499 20.35 -24.89 6.17
C ARG A 499 19.89 -23.99 5.01
N ALA A 500 20.66 -23.90 3.93
CA ALA A 500 20.38 -22.96 2.85
C ALA A 500 19.00 -23.20 2.21
N VAL A 501 18.18 -22.15 2.12
CA VAL A 501 16.87 -22.18 1.47
C VAL A 501 16.63 -20.89 0.72
N SER A 502 15.99 -20.98 -0.45
CA SER A 502 15.51 -19.82 -1.20
C SER A 502 14.00 -19.86 -1.26
N ALA A 503 13.35 -18.81 -0.78
CA ALA A 503 11.89 -18.72 -0.67
C ALA A 503 11.46 -17.25 -0.75
N GLY A 504 10.23 -17.00 -1.21
CA GLY A 504 9.63 -15.67 -1.13
C GLY A 504 9.16 -15.37 0.29
N THR A 505 8.17 -16.11 0.77
CA THR A 505 7.63 -15.98 2.14
C THR A 505 8.18 -17.09 3.02
N TYR A 506 8.89 -16.75 4.09
CA TYR A 506 9.46 -17.76 5.00
C TYR A 506 9.69 -17.21 6.40
N ARG A 507 9.54 -18.05 7.42
CA ARG A 507 9.86 -17.75 8.83
C ARG A 507 10.89 -18.75 9.34
N SER A 508 11.92 -18.26 10.00
CA SER A 508 12.96 -19.11 10.59
C SER A 508 13.55 -18.52 11.86
N LYS A 509 14.12 -19.38 12.69
CA LYS A 509 15.01 -18.95 13.78
C LYS A 509 16.38 -18.63 13.22
N VAL A 510 16.95 -17.53 13.69
CA VAL A 510 18.29 -17.09 13.32
C VAL A 510 19.21 -17.16 14.54
N GLU A 511 20.44 -17.57 14.30
CA GLU A 511 21.51 -17.58 15.30
C GLU A 511 22.54 -16.49 15.01
N THR A 512 23.40 -16.21 15.98
CA THR A 512 24.49 -15.23 15.78
C THR A 512 25.45 -15.73 14.70
N GLY A 513 25.67 -14.91 13.67
CA GLY A 513 26.53 -15.24 12.53
C GLY A 513 25.77 -15.76 11.30
N ASP A 514 24.49 -16.12 11.44
CA ASP A 514 23.64 -16.47 10.30
C ASP A 514 23.52 -15.28 9.34
N ARG A 515 23.26 -15.59 8.06
CA ARG A 515 23.10 -14.59 7.00
C ARG A 515 21.81 -14.80 6.23
N VAL A 516 21.23 -13.70 5.76
CA VAL A 516 20.13 -13.67 4.78
C VAL A 516 20.48 -12.64 3.72
N GLU A 517 20.19 -12.95 2.46
CA GLU A 517 20.20 -11.97 1.37
C GLU A 517 18.77 -11.73 0.89
N VAL A 518 18.36 -10.46 0.92
CA VAL A 518 17.08 -9.98 0.44
C VAL A 518 17.28 -9.41 -0.95
N VAL A 519 16.65 -9.99 -1.98
CA VAL A 519 16.77 -9.51 -3.36
C VAL A 519 15.40 -9.15 -3.94
N SER A 520 15.20 -7.87 -4.24
CA SER A 520 13.94 -7.38 -4.83
C SER A 520 14.03 -7.33 -6.35
N GLY A 521 12.92 -7.60 -7.03
CA GLY A 521 12.81 -7.72 -8.48
C GLY A 521 12.93 -6.37 -9.19
N GLY A 522 13.21 -6.43 -10.49
CA GLY A 522 13.21 -5.27 -11.37
C GLY A 522 11.82 -4.97 -11.94
N GLY A 523 11.69 -3.88 -12.69
CA GLY A 523 10.50 -3.62 -13.50
C GLY A 523 10.67 -4.12 -14.92
N GLY A 524 9.57 -4.40 -15.63
CA GLY A 524 9.59 -4.82 -17.03
C GLY A 524 10.12 -3.74 -17.98
N GLY A 525 10.73 -4.16 -19.09
CA GLY A 525 11.19 -3.25 -20.16
C GLY A 525 10.07 -2.82 -21.10
N CYS A 526 10.33 -1.79 -21.90
CA CYS A 526 9.42 -1.32 -22.95
C CYS A 526 10.16 -1.12 -24.28
N GLY A 527 9.60 -1.65 -25.37
CA GLY A 527 10.19 -1.60 -26.72
C GLY A 527 11.33 -2.60 -26.92
N ASP A 528 11.70 -2.86 -28.18
CA ASP A 528 12.81 -3.78 -28.50
C ASP A 528 14.14 -3.27 -27.89
N PRO A 529 14.84 -4.06 -27.06
CA PRO A 529 16.16 -3.72 -26.52
C PRO A 529 17.18 -3.27 -27.56
N ARG A 530 17.12 -3.81 -28.79
CA ARG A 530 18.05 -3.45 -29.87
C ARG A 530 17.78 -2.07 -30.47
N GLU A 531 16.65 -1.44 -30.14
CA GLU A 531 16.37 -0.04 -30.50
C GLU A 531 16.94 0.96 -29.49
N ARG A 532 17.44 0.51 -28.32
CA ARG A 532 18.10 1.40 -27.36
C ARG A 532 19.37 1.99 -27.97
N GLU A 533 19.59 3.29 -27.80
CA GLU A 533 20.78 3.96 -28.31
C GLU A 533 22.06 3.36 -27.66
N PRO A 534 23.07 2.93 -28.45
CA PRO A 534 24.26 2.28 -27.89
C PRO A 534 25.01 3.10 -26.86
N GLU A 535 25.05 4.42 -27.04
CA GLU A 535 25.67 5.36 -26.11
C GLU A 535 24.93 5.40 -24.75
N VAL A 536 23.62 5.24 -24.75
CA VAL A 536 22.83 5.15 -23.50
C VAL A 536 23.08 3.80 -22.81
N VAL A 537 23.24 2.71 -23.58
CA VAL A 537 23.65 1.41 -23.01
C VAL A 537 25.04 1.49 -22.38
N LEU A 538 25.96 2.25 -22.97
CA LEU A 538 27.27 2.50 -22.36
C LEU A 538 27.13 3.25 -21.02
N GLU A 539 26.27 4.27 -20.94
CA GLU A 539 25.99 4.97 -19.68
C GLU A 539 25.44 4.01 -18.61
N ASP A 540 24.46 3.15 -18.96
CA ASP A 540 23.95 2.12 -18.06
C ASP A 540 25.05 1.18 -17.56
N VAL A 541 26.04 0.84 -18.39
CA VAL A 541 27.17 -0.02 -18.00
C VAL A 541 28.15 0.71 -17.08
N LEU A 542 28.45 1.97 -17.36
CA LEU A 542 29.32 2.79 -16.52
C LEU A 542 28.69 3.07 -15.14
N ASP A 543 27.37 3.22 -15.08
CA ASP A 543 26.61 3.37 -13.83
C ASP A 543 26.39 2.03 -13.09
N GLY A 544 26.78 0.91 -13.70
CA GLY A 544 26.64 -0.44 -13.14
C GLY A 544 25.20 -0.94 -13.12
N TYR A 545 24.33 -0.37 -13.95
CA TYR A 545 22.94 -0.81 -14.10
C TYR A 545 22.81 -2.03 -14.99
N VAL A 546 23.63 -2.07 -16.04
CA VAL A 546 23.72 -3.16 -17.00
C VAL A 546 25.16 -3.70 -16.97
N SER A 547 25.36 -5.00 -17.03
CA SER A 547 26.70 -5.58 -17.19
C SER A 547 27.17 -5.51 -18.64
N GLU A 548 28.48 -5.53 -18.89
CA GLU A 548 29.02 -5.63 -20.27
C GLU A 548 28.49 -6.87 -21.01
N GLN A 549 28.24 -7.95 -20.27
CA GLN A 549 27.63 -9.17 -20.80
C GLN A 549 26.19 -8.90 -21.25
N ALA A 550 25.36 -8.31 -20.39
CA ALA A 550 23.97 -7.99 -20.73
C ALA A 550 23.87 -6.93 -21.84
N ALA A 551 24.78 -5.95 -21.89
CA ALA A 551 24.88 -4.99 -23.00
C ALA A 551 25.02 -5.70 -24.34
N ARG A 552 25.89 -6.73 -24.41
CA ARG A 552 26.11 -7.53 -25.61
C ARG A 552 24.94 -8.44 -25.93
N GLU A 553 24.45 -9.19 -24.93
CA GLU A 553 23.48 -10.27 -25.13
C GLU A 553 22.05 -9.74 -25.35
N ARG A 554 21.62 -8.74 -24.57
CA ARG A 554 20.25 -8.23 -24.58
C ARG A 554 20.09 -7.06 -25.55
N TYR A 555 21.02 -6.10 -25.53
CA TYR A 555 20.93 -4.88 -26.35
C TYR A 555 21.70 -4.95 -27.68
N GLY A 556 22.52 -6.00 -27.87
CA GLY A 556 23.38 -6.14 -29.05
C GLY A 556 24.50 -5.10 -29.12
N VAL A 557 24.90 -4.50 -27.99
CA VAL A 557 25.92 -3.44 -27.90
C VAL A 557 27.23 -4.01 -27.40
N VAL A 558 28.31 -3.80 -28.13
CA VAL A 558 29.65 -4.22 -27.73
C VAL A 558 30.38 -3.04 -27.13
N ILE A 559 30.89 -3.21 -25.91
CA ILE A 559 31.67 -2.20 -25.20
C ILE A 559 33.07 -2.77 -25.01
N GLU A 560 34.08 -2.00 -25.40
CA GLU A 560 35.49 -2.33 -25.19
C GLU A 560 36.21 -1.12 -24.59
N ASN A 561 36.94 -1.32 -23.49
CA ASN A 561 37.69 -0.26 -22.81
C ASN A 561 36.84 0.98 -22.47
N GLY A 562 35.57 0.79 -22.10
CA GLY A 562 34.64 1.88 -21.74
C GLY A 562 34.15 2.72 -22.93
N VAL A 563 34.25 2.22 -24.16
CA VAL A 563 33.67 2.85 -25.35
C VAL A 563 32.87 1.85 -26.19
N VAL A 564 31.86 2.33 -26.91
CA VAL A 564 31.06 1.50 -27.83
C VAL A 564 31.88 1.14 -29.07
N ASP A 565 32.01 -0.16 -29.35
CA ASP A 565 32.46 -0.64 -30.65
C ASP A 565 31.27 -0.60 -31.62
N ARG A 566 31.26 0.43 -32.47
CA ARG A 566 30.17 0.66 -33.45
C ARG A 566 30.09 -0.43 -34.52
N GLU A 567 31.22 -1.00 -34.95
CA GLU A 567 31.26 -2.00 -36.02
C GLU A 567 30.74 -3.35 -35.50
N ALA A 568 31.21 -3.77 -34.33
CA ALA A 568 30.75 -4.99 -33.70
C ALA A 568 29.27 -4.88 -33.25
N THR A 569 28.85 -3.72 -32.74
CA THR A 569 27.45 -3.43 -32.41
C THR A 569 26.54 -3.51 -33.64
N ALA A 570 26.92 -2.86 -34.75
CA ALA A 570 26.16 -2.92 -36.00
C ALA A 570 26.06 -4.37 -36.53
N SER A 571 27.15 -5.13 -36.45
CA SER A 571 27.17 -6.54 -36.85
C SER A 571 26.25 -7.40 -35.99
N LEU A 572 26.26 -7.24 -34.65
CA LEU A 572 25.38 -7.98 -33.75
C LEU A 572 23.90 -7.66 -33.97
N ARG A 573 23.56 -6.37 -34.17
CA ARG A 573 22.17 -5.96 -34.43
C ARG A 573 21.70 -6.38 -35.83
N GLY A 574 22.60 -6.39 -36.82
CA GLY A 574 22.27 -6.81 -38.20
C GLY A 574 22.14 -8.33 -38.41
N ALA A 575 22.84 -9.15 -37.62
CA ALA A 575 22.88 -10.61 -37.80
C ALA A 575 21.57 -11.35 -37.39
N HIS A 576 20.65 -10.67 -36.71
CA HIS A 576 19.37 -11.25 -36.27
C HIS A 576 18.15 -10.77 -37.10
N GLY A 577 18.38 -9.99 -38.16
CA GLY A 577 17.34 -9.39 -39.00
C GLY A 577 16.98 -10.16 -40.29
N THR A 578 17.25 -11.47 -40.38
CA THR A 578 16.87 -12.32 -41.53
C THR A 578 15.99 -13.49 -41.14
#